data_AF-A0A973XZU4-F1
#
_entry.id   AF-A0A973XZU4-F1
#
_cell.length_a   1.000
_cell.length_b   1.000
_cell.length_c   1.000
_cell.angle_alpha   90.00
_cell.angle_beta   90.00
_cell.angle_gamma   90.00
#
_symmetry.space_group_name_H-M   'P 1'
#
loop_
_entity.id
_entity.type
_entity.pdbx_description
1 polymer ?
#
loop_
_entity_poly.entity_id
_entity_poly.type
_entity_poly.pdbx_seq_one_letter_code
_entity_poly.pdbx_strand_id
1 'polypeptide(L)'
;MNAIITAMMLMEHCGPDEIDPDTAVRGLENMGYELLQLTGDDRAEFLALLERMAAAADDPHTAAFIRSVPFGIGMTEEPGTT
;
A
#
# COMPACT_ATOMS: atom_id res chain seq x y z
N MET A 1 -0.44 -5.39 10.39
CA MET A 1 -0.01 -5.25 8.98
C MET A 1 -1.22 -5.13 8.02
N ASN A 2 -2.14 -6.11 7.93
CA ASN A 2 -3.34 -6.00 7.05
C ASN A 2 -4.16 -4.73 7.29
N ALA A 3 -4.37 -4.36 8.56
CA ALA A 3 -5.14 -3.16 8.92
C ALA A 3 -4.55 -1.87 8.34
N ILE A 4 -3.22 -1.79 8.19
CA ILE A 4 -2.55 -0.62 7.60
C ILE A 4 -2.88 -0.55 6.09
N ILE A 5 -2.79 -1.68 5.38
CA ILE A 5 -3.16 -1.75 3.97
C ILE A 5 -4.64 -1.47 3.74
N THR A 6 -5.52 -1.96 4.62
CA THR A 6 -6.94 -1.61 4.60
C THR A 6 -7.16 -0.11 4.80
N ALA A 7 -6.42 0.53 5.72
CA ALA A 7 -6.50 1.97 5.93
C ALA A 7 -5.96 2.75 4.71
N MET A 8 -4.86 2.31 4.10
CA MET A 8 -4.34 2.91 2.87
C MET A 8 -5.35 2.80 1.73
N MET A 9 -6.00 1.64 1.56
CA MET A 9 -7.06 1.48 0.56
C MET A 9 -8.25 2.41 0.83
N LEU A 10 -8.65 2.59 2.09
CA LEU A 10 -9.71 3.55 2.43
C LEU A 10 -9.33 4.97 1.98
N MET A 11 -8.11 5.41 2.27
CA MET A 11 -7.61 6.75 1.93
C MET A 11 -7.43 6.96 0.42
N GLU A 12 -7.11 5.90 -0.32
CA GLU A 12 -7.01 5.95 -1.79
C GLU A 12 -8.39 6.08 -2.46
N HIS A 13 -9.41 5.39 -1.92
CA HIS A 13 -10.72 5.29 -2.56
C HIS A 13 -11.76 6.27 -2.01
N CYS A 14 -11.48 6.94 -0.89
CA CYS A 14 -12.41 7.91 -0.33
C CYS A 14 -12.55 9.13 -1.26
N GLY A 15 -13.79 9.59 -1.43
CA GLY A 15 -14.08 10.80 -2.17
C GLY A 15 -13.68 12.07 -1.39
N PRO A 16 -13.53 13.20 -2.08
CA PRO A 16 -13.18 14.49 -1.45
C PRO A 16 -14.24 14.99 -0.46
N ASP A 17 -15.47 14.50 -0.56
CA ASP A 17 -16.57 14.82 0.37
C ASP A 17 -16.52 13.98 1.66
N GLU A 18 -15.72 12.91 1.70
CA GLU A 18 -15.59 12.00 2.85
C GLU A 18 -14.35 12.34 3.68
N ILE A 19 -13.21 12.51 3.01
CA ILE A 19 -11.93 12.90 3.61
C ILE A 19 -11.33 14.00 2.76
N ASP A 20 -10.90 15.07 3.41
CA ASP A 20 -10.13 16.13 2.77
C ASP A 20 -8.94 15.54 2.00
N PRO A 21 -8.79 15.80 0.69
CA PRO A 21 -7.76 15.17 -0.13
C PRO A 21 -6.34 15.36 0.39
N ASP A 22 -6.01 16.54 0.91
CA ASP A 22 -4.68 16.82 1.48
C ASP A 22 -4.44 15.98 2.75
N THR A 23 -5.49 15.75 3.54
CA THR A 23 -5.46 14.85 4.69
C THR A 23 -5.33 13.38 4.28
N ALA A 24 -6.00 12.97 3.19
CA ALA A 24 -5.86 11.64 2.61
C ALA A 24 -4.40 11.36 2.19
N VAL A 25 -3.83 12.28 1.40
CA VAL A 25 -2.43 12.22 0.93
C VAL A 25 -1.46 12.18 2.11
N ARG A 26 -1.57 13.10 3.07
CA ARG A 26 -0.70 13.11 4.26
C ARG A 26 -0.79 11.82 5.07
N GLY A 27 -1.97 11.21 5.15
CA GLY A 27 -2.17 9.94 5.82
C GLY A 27 -1.41 8.81 5.11
N LEU A 28 -1.52 8.74 3.78
CA LEU A 28 -0.80 7.79 2.94
C LEU A 28 0.72 7.97 3.04
N GLU A 29 1.21 9.21 2.99
CA GLU A 29 2.64 9.54 3.13
C GLU A 29 3.20 9.08 4.49
N ASN A 30 2.50 9.38 5.58
CA ASN A 30 2.92 8.96 6.93
C ASN A 30 2.93 7.44 7.08
N MET A 31 1.89 6.75 6.60
CA MET A 31 1.85 5.28 6.63
C MET A 31 2.97 4.68 5.77
N GLY A 32 3.23 5.24 4.58
CA GLY A 32 4.32 4.82 3.71
C GLY A 32 5.70 5.01 4.36
N TYR A 33 5.91 6.14 5.02
CA TYR A 33 7.16 6.42 5.74
C TYR A 33 7.44 5.41 6.86
N GLU A 34 6.43 5.06 7.66
CA GLU A 34 6.57 4.06 8.72
C GLU A 34 6.84 2.66 8.16
N LEU A 35 6.16 2.29 7.06
CA LEU A 35 6.39 1.01 6.38
C LEU A 35 7.80 0.92 5.78
N LEU A 36 8.37 2.03 5.29
CA LEU A 36 9.75 2.09 4.82
C LEU A 36 10.78 1.80 5.91
N GLN A 37 10.44 1.98 7.19
CA GLN A 37 11.35 1.68 8.30
C GLN A 37 11.48 0.17 8.58
N LEU A 38 10.63 -0.67 7.97
CA LEU A 38 10.75 -2.12 8.10
C LEU A 38 12.06 -2.61 7.47
N THR A 39 12.78 -3.47 8.19
CA THR A 39 14.06 -4.05 7.73
C THR A 39 14.10 -5.55 7.96
N GLY A 40 15.05 -6.24 7.32
CA GLY A 40 15.27 -7.68 7.51
C GLY A 40 14.00 -8.50 7.26
N ASP A 41 13.72 -9.41 8.20
CA ASP A 41 12.60 -10.35 8.11
C ASP A 41 11.23 -9.66 8.11
N ASP A 42 11.07 -8.56 8.84
CA ASP A 42 9.80 -7.82 8.89
C ASP A 42 9.43 -7.23 7.52
N ARG A 43 10.42 -6.73 6.78
CA ARG A 43 10.22 -6.25 5.42
C ARG A 43 9.88 -7.39 4.46
N ALA A 44 10.55 -8.53 4.59
CA ALA A 44 10.25 -9.70 3.77
C ALA A 44 8.83 -10.23 4.04
N GLU A 45 8.41 -10.28 5.31
CA GLU A 45 7.07 -10.68 5.70
C GLU A 45 6.01 -9.70 5.17
N PHE A 46 6.28 -8.40 5.22
CA PHE A 46 5.40 -7.38 4.66
C PHE A 46 5.18 -7.57 3.15
N LEU A 47 6.24 -7.79 2.37
CA LEU A 47 6.13 -8.04 0.93
C LEU A 47 5.35 -9.33 0.64
N ALA A 48 5.62 -10.41 1.39
CA ALA A 48 4.89 -11.66 1.24
C ALA A 48 3.41 -11.52 1.62
N LEU A 49 3.10 -10.68 2.60
CA LEU A 49 1.73 -10.37 2.97
C LEU A 49 0.99 -9.64 1.85
N LEU A 50 1.60 -8.62 1.24
CA LEU A 50 0.99 -7.88 0.15
C LEU A 50 0.62 -8.80 -1.01
N GLU A 51 1.52 -9.70 -1.41
CA GLU A 51 1.21 -10.66 -2.47
C GLU A 51 0.06 -11.59 -2.08
N ARG A 52 0.01 -12.09 -0.83
CA ARG A 52 -1.12 -12.90 -0.36
C ARG A 52 -2.44 -12.12 -0.38
N MET A 53 -2.42 -10.85 0.03
CA MET A 53 -3.61 -10.01 0.01
C MET A 53 -4.08 -9.72 -1.42
N ALA A 54 -3.15 -9.42 -2.33
CA ALA A 54 -3.47 -9.19 -3.74
C ALA A 54 -3.98 -10.45 -4.44
N ALA A 55 -3.41 -11.63 -4.14
CA ALA A 55 -3.86 -12.90 -4.69
C ALA A 55 -5.24 -13.33 -4.17
N ALA A 56 -5.62 -12.88 -2.97
CA ALA A 56 -6.92 -13.16 -2.37
C ALA A 56 -8.00 -12.10 -2.70
N ALA A 57 -7.64 -10.99 -3.35
CA ALA A 57 -8.58 -9.93 -3.69
C ALA A 57 -9.46 -10.34 -4.89
N ASP A 58 -10.78 -10.21 -4.74
CA ASP A 58 -11.75 -10.52 -5.80
C ASP A 58 -11.76 -9.45 -6.91
N ASP A 59 -11.43 -8.21 -6.56
CA ASP A 59 -11.38 -7.08 -7.48
C ASP A 59 -9.97 -6.88 -8.07
N PRO A 60 -9.80 -6.94 -9.40
CA PRO A 60 -8.51 -6.74 -10.05
C PRO A 60 -7.87 -5.37 -9.77
N HIS A 61 -8.68 -4.31 -9.58
CA HIS A 61 -8.15 -2.98 -9.28
C HIS A 61 -7.54 -2.93 -7.87
N THR A 62 -8.24 -3.48 -6.89
CA THR A 62 -7.76 -3.68 -5.53
C THR A 62 -6.47 -4.51 -5.50
N ALA A 63 -6.44 -5.62 -6.24
CA ALA A 63 -5.24 -6.46 -6.34
C ALA A 63 -4.04 -5.69 -6.94
N ALA A 64 -4.28 -4.88 -7.97
CA ALA A 64 -3.25 -4.06 -8.60
C ALA A 64 -2.71 -2.97 -7.66
N PHE A 65 -3.59 -2.29 -6.92
CA PHE A 65 -3.20 -1.31 -5.91
C PHE A 65 -2.33 -1.95 -4.82
N ILE A 66 -2.75 -3.09 -4.25
CA ILE A 66 -1.98 -3.76 -3.19
C ILE A 66 -0.57 -4.13 -3.68
N ARG A 67 -0.43 -4.57 -4.95
CA ARG A 67 0.88 -4.87 -5.55
C ARG A 67 1.71 -3.62 -5.85
N SER A 68 1.09 -2.48 -6.10
CA SER A 68 1.82 -1.24 -6.36
C SER A 68 2.34 -0.57 -5.09
N VAL A 69 1.79 -0.89 -3.90
CA VAL A 69 2.19 -0.28 -2.62
C VAL A 69 3.71 -0.24 -2.40
N PRO A 70 4.49 -1.33 -2.55
CA PRO A 70 5.94 -1.29 -2.32
C PRO A 70 6.66 -0.31 -3.24
N PHE A 71 6.24 -0.21 -4.50
CA PHE A 71 6.78 0.77 -5.43
C PHE A 71 6.32 2.19 -5.09
N GLY A 72 5.02 2.37 -4.82
CA GLY A 72 4.42 3.68 -4.53
C GLY A 72 5.00 4.35 -3.29
N ILE A 73 5.44 3.58 -2.29
CA ILE A 73 6.13 4.12 -1.11
C ILE A 73 7.66 4.17 -1.28
N GLY A 74 8.22 3.78 -2.42
CA GLY A 74 9.67 3.77 -2.69
C GLY A 74 10.44 2.64 -2.01
N MET A 75 9.75 1.57 -1.60
CA MET A 75 10.38 0.38 -1.01
C MET A 75 11.06 -0.49 -2.07
N THR A 76 10.45 -0.65 -3.25
CA THR A 76 11.03 -1.43 -4.36
C THR A 76 11.18 -0.55 -5.59
N GLU A 77 12.10 -0.94 -6.47
CA GLU A 77 12.15 -0.39 -7.83
C GLU A 77 10.89 -0.80 -8.60
N GLU A 78 10.53 -0.04 -9.62
CA GLU A 78 9.46 -0.42 -10.55
C GLU A 78 9.80 -1.81 -11.11
N PRO A 79 8.85 -2.76 -11.18
CA PRO A 79 9.11 -4.03 -11.86
C PRO A 79 9.49 -3.68 -13.30
N GLY A 80 10.78 -3.80 -13.60
CA GLY A 80 11.33 -3.36 -14.87
C GLY A 80 10.55 -4.00 -16.01
N THR A 81 10.13 -3.16 -16.97
CA THR A 81 9.88 -3.59 -18.34
C THR A 81 11.14 -4.31 -18.86
N THR A 82 11.19 -5.63 -18.72
CA THR A 82 12.15 -6.51 -19.38
C THR A 82 11.41 -7.75 -19.87
#